data_AF-A0A7J4Q3F0-F1
#
_entry.id   AF-A0A7J4Q3F0-F1
#
_cell.length_a   1.000
_cell.length_b   1.000
_cell.length_c   1.000
_cell.angle_alpha   90.00
_cell.angle_beta   90.00
_cell.angle_gamma   90.00
#
_symmetry.space_group_name_H-M   'P 1'
#
loop_
_entity.id
_entity.type
_entity.pdbx_description
1 polymer ?
#
loop_
_entity_poly.entity_id
_entity_poly.type
_entity_poly.pdbx_seq_one_letter_code
_entity_poly.pdbx_strand_id
1 'polypeptide(L)' 'MATYPAPWYGLWVLVMFFGVATWFLRNFTERVEATRLSALLGVVSMTTLLLWTLLEF' A
#
# COMPACT_ATOMS: atom_id res chain seq x y z
N MET A 1 -23.56 1.40 -8.48
CA MET A 1 -22.22 1.04 -7.98
C MET A 1 -21.36 2.28 -8.15
N ALA A 2 -20.63 2.72 -7.12
CA ALA A 2 -19.73 3.86 -7.26
C ALA A 2 -18.62 3.48 -8.25
N THR A 3 -18.51 4.23 -9.35
CA THR A 3 -17.47 3.99 -10.36
C THR A 3 -16.23 4.76 -9.93
N TYR A 4 -15.20 4.05 -9.47
CA TYR A 4 -13.93 4.65 -9.11
C TYR A 4 -13.01 4.78 -10.34
N PRO A 5 -12.16 5.80 -10.40
CA PRO A 5 -11.23 5.99 -11.52
C PRO A 5 -10.20 4.86 -11.55
N ALA A 6 -9.74 4.45 -12.74
CA ALA A 6 -8.80 3.35 -12.94
C ALA A 6 -7.53 3.38 -12.04
N PRO A 7 -6.90 4.54 -11.75
CA PRO A 7 -5.73 4.60 -10.88
C PRO A 7 -6.02 4.21 -9.42
N TRP A 8 -7.27 4.34 -8.97
CA TRP A 8 -7.69 3.95 -7.61
C TRP A 8 -7.51 2.45 -7.39
N TYR A 9 -7.86 1.63 -8.38
CA TYR A 9 -7.62 0.19 -8.36
C TYR A 9 -6.12 -0.15 -8.41
N GLY A 10 -5.31 0.68 -9.08
CA GLY A 10 -3.84 0.55 -9.07
C GLY A 10 -3.25 0.73 -7.67
N LEU A 11 -3.75 1.71 -6.90
CA LEU A 11 -3.34 1.91 -5.51
C LEU A 11 -3.69 0.71 -4.62
N TRP A 12 -4.83 0.07 -4.83
CA TRP A 12 -5.19 -1.18 -4.13
C TRP A 12 -4.17 -2.30 -4.35
N VAL A 13 -3.74 -2.48 -5.59
CA VAL A 13 -2.72 -3.48 -5.93
C VAL A 13 -1.38 -3.15 -5.25
N LEU A 14 -0.99 -1.87 -5.23
CA LEU A 14 0.22 -1.42 -4.53
C LEU A 14 0.14 -1.68 -3.03
N VAL A 15 -1.00 -1.37 -2.39
CA VAL A 15 -1.22 -1.65 -0.96
C VAL A 15 -1.10 -3.14 -0.67
N MET A 16 -1.74 -4.00 -1.46
CA MET A 16 -1.61 -5.46 -1.32
C MET A 16 -0.16 -5.92 -1.52
N PHE A 17 0.51 -5.42 -2.55
CA PHE A 17 1.90 -5.79 -2.84
C PHE A 17 2.84 -5.39 -1.69
N PHE A 18 2.76 -4.16 -1.18
CA PHE A 18 3.58 -3.72 -0.06
C PHE A 18 3.25 -4.45 1.25
N GLY A 19 1.98 -4.81 1.47
CA GLY A 19 1.59 -5.65 2.61
C GLY A 19 2.24 -7.03 2.57
N VAL A 20 2.16 -7.72 1.42
CA VAL A 20 2.77 -9.04 1.21
C VAL A 20 4.30 -8.95 1.25
N ALA A 21 4.89 -7.91 0.64
CA ALA A 21 6.33 -7.68 0.68
C ALA A 21 6.81 -7.47 2.12
N THR A 22 6.14 -6.65 2.92
CA THR A 22 6.49 -6.42 4.33
C THR A 22 6.41 -7.72 5.13
N TRP A 23 5.38 -8.53 4.91
CA TRP A 23 5.24 -9.84 5.55
C TRP A 23 6.35 -10.81 5.13
N PHE A 24 6.65 -10.90 3.83
CA PHE A 24 7.69 -11.76 3.29
C PHE A 24 9.07 -11.37 3.80
N LEU A 25 9.41 -10.08 3.74
CA LEU A 25 10.68 -9.57 4.27
C LEU A 25 10.80 -9.83 5.76
N ARG A 26 9.73 -9.66 6.54
CA ARG A 26 9.76 -9.94 7.98
C ARG A 26 9.89 -11.43 8.31
N ASN A 27 9.32 -12.32 7.50
CA ASN A 27 9.27 -13.76 7.79
C ASN A 27 10.48 -14.53 7.26
N PHE A 28 11.05 -14.10 6.13
CA PHE A 28 12.12 -14.82 5.43
C PHE A 28 13.48 -14.11 5.46
N THR A 29 13.54 -12.86 5.93
CA THR A 29 14.80 -12.10 5.99
C THR A 29 14.96 -11.33 7.31
N GLU A 30 16.19 -11.10 7.75
CA GLU A 30 16.49 -10.20 8.87
C GLU A 30 16.74 -8.75 8.42
N ARG A 31 16.37 -8.39 7.18
CA ARG A 31 16.62 -7.05 6.63
C ARG A 31 15.60 -6.03 7.16
N VAL A 32 15.77 -5.64 8.42
CA VAL A 32 14.91 -4.69 9.14
C VAL A 32 14.73 -3.38 8.37
N GLU A 33 15.78 -2.89 7.71
CA GLU A 33 15.74 -1.64 6.95
C GLU A 33 14.85 -1.72 5.71
N ALA A 34 14.96 -2.82 4.95
CA ALA A 34 14.11 -3.07 3.79
C ALA A 34 12.64 -3.31 4.20
N THR A 35 12.42 -4.02 5.32
CA THR A 35 11.09 -4.18 5.91
C THR A 35 10.47 -2.83 6.26
N ARG A 36 11.25 -1.93 6.88
CA ARG A 36 10.80 -0.59 7.26
C ARG A 36 10.44 0.27 6.04
N LEU A 37 11.23 0.20 4.97
CA LEU A 37 10.92 0.88 3.71
C LEU A 37 9.64 0.34 3.07
N SER A 38 9.48 -0.99 3.00
CA SER A 38 8.26 -1.61 2.45
C SER A 38 7.02 -1.26 3.26
N ALA A 39 7.13 -1.21 4.59
CA ALA A 39 6.05 -0.82 5.47
C ALA A 39 5.66 0.65 5.27
N LEU A 40 6.65 1.56 5.17
CA LEU A 40 6.40 2.98 4.91
C LEU A 40 5.71 3.19 3.56
N LEU A 41 6.16 2.51 2.50
CA LEU A 41 5.54 2.59 1.17
C LEU A 41 4.10 2.05 1.19
N GLY A 42 3.84 0.98 1.95
CA GLY A 42 2.49 0.49 2.21
C GLY A 42 1.61 1.52 2.92
N VAL A 43 2.11 2.17 3.97
CA VAL A 43 1.37 3.21 4.70
C VAL A 43 1.09 4.42 3.82
N VAL A 44 2.06 4.89 3.03
CA VAL A 44 1.87 6.01 2.10
C VAL A 44 0.81 5.67 1.06
N SER A 45 0.91 4.51 0.40
CA SER A 45 -0.09 4.09 -0.60
C SER A 45 -1.50 3.98 -0.02
N MET A 46 -1.63 3.44 1.19
CA MET A 46 -2.90 3.32 1.90
C MET A 46 -3.46 4.69 2.31
N THR A 47 -2.59 5.62 2.75
CA THR A 47 -2.98 6.98 3.13
C THR A 47 -3.41 7.80 1.92
N THR A 48 -2.70 7.69 0.80
CA THR A 48 -3.09 8.33 -0.47
C THR A 48 -4.45 7.84 -0.94
N LEU A 49 -4.71 6.53 -0.85
CA LEU A 49 -5.99 5.95 -1.21
C LEU A 49 -7.12 6.50 -0.33
N LEU A 50 -6.89 6.57 0.98
CA LEU A 50 -7.84 7.12 1.96
C LEU A 50 -8.13 8.61 1.73
N LEU A 51 -7.10 9.43 1.54
CA LEU A 51 -7.22 10.86 1.28
C LEU A 51 -7.96 11.12 -0.03
N TRP A 52 -7.65 10.35 -1.08
CA TRP A 52 -8.34 10.45 -2.35
C TRP A 52 -9.83 10.12 -2.19
N THR A 53 -10.16 9.04 -1.49
CA THR A 53 -11.56 8.70 -1.22
C THR A 53 -12.30 9.71 -0.34
N LEU A 54 -11.61 10.49 0.48
CA LEU A 54 -12.22 11.50 1.36
C LEU A 54 -12.33 12.89 0.72
N LEU A 55 -11.45 13.22 -0.23
CA LEU A 55 -11.41 14.54 -0.87
C LEU A 55 -12.23 14.61 -2.16
N GLU A 56 -12.30 13.51 -2.92
CA GLU A 56 -13.04 13.47 -4.19
C GLU A 56 -14.44 12.86 -4.09
N PHE A 57 -14.79 12.22 -2.98
CA PHE A 57 -16.09 11.56 -2.75
C PHE A 57 -16.66 11.92 -1.38
#